data_AF-A0A352KMI8-F1
#
_entry.id   AF-A0A352KMI8-F1
#
_cell.length_a   1.000
_cell.length_b   1.000
_cell.length_c   1.000
_cell.angle_alpha   90.00
_cell.angle_beta   90.00
_cell.angle_gamma   90.00
#
_symmetry.space_group_name_H-M   'P 1'
#
loop_
_entity.id
_entity.type
_entity.pdbx_description
1 polymer ?
#
loop_
_entity_poly.entity_id
_entity_poly.type
_entity_poly.pdbx_seq_one_letter_code
_entity_poly.pdbx_strand_id
1 'polypeptide(L)'
;MASVAHSDDRLVPQPANPNMISRLLFPVDERGAPKLPWLAAVIGIVAIGAFATAYRLYTQKYAFIYGLDYFDAEFGTYWMSLFWTQITLITMGLIIGVPWVWFSRPKDP
;
A
#
# COMPACT_ATOMS: atom_id res chain seq x y z
N MET A 1 19.54 -15.51 47.82
CA MET A 1 18.73 -14.39 47.31
C MET A 1 18.06 -14.85 46.03
N ALA A 2 16.85 -15.36 46.18
CA ALA A 2 16.01 -15.77 45.06
C ALA A 2 15.24 -14.52 44.58
N SER A 3 15.41 -14.14 43.32
CA SER A 3 14.42 -13.32 42.63
C SER A 3 14.03 -14.06 41.36
N VAL A 4 12.77 -14.42 41.36
CA VAL A 4 12.03 -15.24 40.42
C VAL A 4 12.03 -14.59 39.04
N ALA A 5 12.84 -15.10 38.11
CA ALA A 5 12.60 -14.96 36.68
C ALA A 5 11.78 -16.18 36.22
N HIS A 6 10.57 -16.32 36.77
CA HIS A 6 9.64 -17.37 36.38
C HIS A 6 8.38 -16.74 35.81
N SER A 7 8.09 -17.16 34.58
CA SER A 7 6.77 -17.23 33.96
C SER A 7 6.01 -15.93 33.76
N ASP A 8 6.19 -15.31 32.59
CA ASP A 8 5.06 -14.63 31.93
C ASP A 8 4.98 -14.97 30.43
N ASP A 9 5.23 -16.23 30.09
CA ASP A 9 5.06 -16.78 28.74
C ASP A 9 3.58 -17.13 28.42
N ARG A 10 2.61 -16.67 29.24
CA ARG A 10 1.22 -17.13 29.21
C ARG A 10 0.23 -16.21 28.50
N LEU A 11 0.68 -15.08 27.95
CA LEU A 11 -0.21 -14.06 27.37
C LEU A 11 -0.02 -13.80 25.88
N VAL A 12 0.77 -14.60 25.16
CA VAL A 12 0.89 -14.44 23.71
C VAL A 12 -0.09 -15.38 23.01
N PRO A 13 -1.27 -14.92 22.57
CA PRO A 13 -2.15 -15.75 21.76
C PRO A 13 -1.39 -16.21 20.50
N GLN A 14 -1.31 -17.53 20.33
CA GLN A 14 -0.69 -18.13 19.15
C GLN A 14 -1.44 -17.67 17.90
N PRO A 15 -0.78 -17.04 16.91
CA PRO A 15 -1.49 -16.46 15.78
C PRO A 15 -2.17 -17.59 14.99
N ALA A 16 -3.50 -17.51 14.90
CA ALA A 16 -4.32 -18.35 14.05
C ALA A 16 -3.73 -18.38 12.63
N ASN A 17 -3.63 -19.59 12.04
CA ASN A 17 -3.03 -19.88 10.73
C ASN A 17 -3.12 -18.68 9.75
N PRO A 18 -2.06 -17.86 9.63
CA PRO A 18 -2.18 -16.61 8.90
C PRO A 18 -2.18 -16.89 7.40
N ASN A 19 -3.16 -16.30 6.70
CA ASN A 19 -3.27 -16.33 5.25
C ASN A 19 -2.00 -15.77 4.59
N MET A 20 -1.72 -16.15 3.34
CA MET A 20 -0.50 -15.76 2.62
C MET A 20 -0.26 -14.25 2.60
N ILE A 21 -1.32 -13.45 2.43
CA ILE A 21 -1.26 -11.98 2.43
C ILE A 21 -0.86 -11.43 3.80
N SER A 22 -1.40 -12.00 4.88
CA SER A 22 -1.05 -11.60 6.25
C SER A 22 0.41 -11.88 6.55
N ARG A 23 0.95 -13.00 6.08
CA ARG A 23 2.38 -13.33 6.23
C ARG A 23 3.29 -12.36 5.49
N LEU A 24 2.84 -11.86 4.32
CA LEU A 24 3.59 -10.91 3.52
C LEU A 24 3.58 -9.51 4.15
N LEU A 25 2.40 -9.01 4.53
CA LEU A 25 2.22 -7.64 5.02
C LEU A 25 2.61 -7.48 6.50
N PHE A 26 2.35 -8.50 7.31
CA PHE A 26 2.53 -8.49 8.76
C PHE A 26 3.28 -9.76 9.20
N PRO A 27 4.57 -9.91 8.89
CA PRO A 27 5.35 -11.04 9.33
C PRO A 27 5.51 -10.99 10.85
N VAL A 28 5.20 -12.12 11.50
CA VAL A 28 5.30 -12.30 12.95
C VAL A 28 6.32 -13.40 13.23
N ASP A 29 7.12 -13.25 14.30
CA ASP A 29 8.03 -14.28 14.76
C ASP A 29 7.31 -15.45 15.43
N GLU A 30 8.00 -16.56 15.65
CA GLU A 30 7.48 -17.71 16.43
C GLU A 30 7.02 -17.29 17.85
N ARG A 31 7.61 -16.21 18.37
CA ARG A 31 7.31 -15.60 19.67
C ARG A 31 6.17 -14.57 19.63
N GLY A 32 5.49 -14.39 18.49
CA GLY A 32 4.45 -13.37 18.35
C GLY A 32 4.98 -11.94 18.16
N ALA A 33 6.31 -11.74 18.10
CA ALA A 33 6.90 -10.41 17.93
C ALA A 33 6.78 -9.92 16.47
N PRO A 34 6.39 -8.66 16.23
CA PRO A 34 6.30 -8.11 14.87
C PRO A 34 7.68 -7.98 14.24
N LYS A 35 7.84 -8.44 12.98
CA LYS A 35 9.05 -8.25 12.17
C LYS A 35 8.82 -7.18 11.11
N LEU A 36 9.90 -6.55 10.67
CA LEU A 36 9.85 -5.60 9.55
C LEU A 36 9.51 -6.33 8.24
N PRO A 37 8.45 -5.93 7.51
CA PRO A 37 8.04 -6.56 6.26
C PRO A 37 8.88 -6.09 5.07
N TRP A 38 10.18 -6.42 5.05
CA TRP A 38 11.11 -6.00 3.98
C TRP A 38 10.65 -6.39 2.59
N LEU A 39 10.10 -7.60 2.42
CA LEU A 39 9.60 -8.06 1.13
C LEU A 39 8.44 -7.19 0.62
N ALA A 40 7.44 -6.91 1.47
CA ALA A 40 6.34 -6.04 1.11
C ALA A 40 6.81 -4.61 0.81
N ALA A 41 7.79 -4.09 1.57
CA ALA A 41 8.37 -2.78 1.34
C ALA A 41 9.08 -2.69 -0.03
N VAL A 42 9.90 -3.69 -0.37
CA VAL A 42 10.59 -3.74 -1.68
C VAL A 42 9.57 -3.83 -2.83
N ILE A 43 8.54 -4.68 -2.69
CA ILE A 43 7.46 -4.77 -3.68
C ILE A 43 6.77 -3.41 -3.85
N GLY A 44 6.46 -2.73 -2.75
CA GLY A 44 5.87 -1.39 -2.78
C GLY A 44 6.75 -0.37 -3.51
N ILE A 45 8.04 -0.34 -3.21
CA ILE A 45 9.00 0.57 -3.86
C ILE A 45 9.12 0.28 -5.36
N VAL A 46 9.24 -1.00 -5.74
CA VAL A 46 9.33 -1.39 -7.16
C VAL A 46 8.05 -1.01 -7.90
N ALA A 47 6.88 -1.24 -7.32
CA ALA A 47 5.60 -0.87 -7.92
C ALA A 47 5.49 0.65 -8.13
N ILE A 48 5.84 1.45 -7.11
CA ILE A 48 5.84 2.92 -7.22
C ILE A 48 6.85 3.39 -8.26
N GLY A 49 8.07 2.82 -8.27
CA GLY A 49 9.12 3.16 -9.23
C GLY A 49 8.72 2.85 -10.67
N ALA A 50 8.10 1.68 -10.91
CA ALA A 50 7.58 1.31 -12.22
C ALA A 50 6.47 2.27 -12.69
N PHE A 51 5.51 2.58 -11.81
CA PHE A 51 4.45 3.54 -12.11
C PHE A 51 5.01 4.94 -12.43
N ALA A 52 5.91 5.46 -11.58
CA ALA A 52 6.51 6.78 -11.76
C ALA A 52 7.33 6.86 -13.07
N THR A 53 8.03 5.79 -13.42
CA THR A 53 8.78 5.70 -14.69
C THR A 53 7.84 5.71 -15.88
N ALA A 54 6.78 4.90 -15.86
CA ALA A 54 5.77 4.89 -16.93
C ALA A 54 5.10 6.26 -17.09
N TYR A 55 4.72 6.89 -15.98
CA TYR A 55 4.14 8.24 -15.97
C TYR A 55 5.12 9.27 -16.54
N ARG A 56 6.41 9.18 -16.18
CA ARG A 56 7.45 10.08 -16.69
C ARG A 56 7.65 9.93 -18.20
N LEU A 57 7.67 8.71 -18.72
CA LEU A 57 7.80 8.45 -20.16
C LEU A 57 6.56 8.92 -20.93
N TYR A 58 5.37 8.70 -20.38
CA TYR A 58 4.11 9.19 -20.96
C TYR A 58 4.11 10.71 -21.11
N THR A 59 4.38 11.41 -20.00
CA THR A 59 4.41 12.88 -20.00
C THR A 59 5.50 13.43 -20.91
N GLN A 60 6.68 12.82 -20.94
CA GLN A 60 7.75 13.22 -21.87
C GLN A 60 7.31 13.12 -23.34
N LYS A 61 6.57 12.07 -23.71
CA LYS A 61 6.11 11.85 -25.08
C LYS A 61 5.00 12.83 -25.48
N TYR A 62 4.04 13.10 -24.61
CA TYR A 62 2.81 13.79 -24.99
C TYR A 62 2.71 15.26 -24.54
N ALA A 63 3.62 15.74 -23.67
CA ALA A 63 3.56 17.12 -23.17
C ALA A 63 3.71 18.18 -24.26
N PHE A 64 4.68 18.02 -25.15
CA PHE A 64 4.92 19.02 -26.21
C PHE A 64 4.06 18.81 -27.46
N ILE A 65 3.45 17.63 -27.61
CA ILE A 65 2.65 17.30 -28.79
C ILE A 65 1.18 17.64 -28.55
N TYR A 66 0.62 17.18 -27.41
CA TYR A 66 -0.81 17.30 -27.12
C TYR A 66 -1.10 18.05 -25.81
N GLY A 67 -0.08 18.59 -25.15
CA GLY A 67 -0.21 19.23 -23.83
C GLY A 67 -0.10 20.76 -23.85
N LEU A 68 0.26 21.37 -24.98
CA LEU A 68 0.48 22.82 -25.07
C LEU A 68 -0.81 23.62 -25.26
N ASP A 69 -1.78 23.09 -26.02
CA ASP A 69 -3.08 23.71 -26.22
C ASP A 69 -4.17 22.85 -25.56
N TYR A 70 -4.86 23.43 -24.58
CA TYR A 70 -5.90 22.71 -23.82
C TYR A 70 -7.27 22.74 -24.51
N PHE A 71 -7.46 23.58 -25.54
CA PHE A 71 -8.71 23.65 -26.29
C PHE A 71 -8.81 22.56 -27.36
N ASP A 72 -7.70 21.90 -27.68
CA ASP A 72 -7.68 20.82 -28.65
C ASP A 72 -8.39 19.56 -28.12
N ALA A 73 -9.07 18.83 -29.01
CA ALA A 73 -9.77 17.60 -28.66
C ALA A 73 -8.80 16.50 -28.18
N GLU A 74 -7.57 16.51 -28.69
CA GLU A 74 -6.52 15.56 -28.34
C GLU A 74 -6.05 15.73 -26.89
N PHE A 75 -6.04 16.97 -26.38
CA PHE A 75 -5.77 17.24 -24.96
C PHE A 75 -6.77 16.52 -24.06
N GLY A 76 -8.05 16.52 -24.44
CA GLY A 76 -9.10 15.76 -23.75
C GLY A 76 -8.78 14.27 -23.65
N THR A 77 -8.25 13.70 -24.73
CA THR A 77 -7.98 12.27 -24.84
C THR A 77 -6.73 11.84 -24.05
N TYR A 78 -5.66 12.63 -24.05
CA TYR A 78 -4.39 12.24 -23.42
C TYR A 78 -4.19 12.83 -22.01
N TRP A 79 -4.72 14.03 -21.73
CA TRP A 79 -4.49 14.72 -20.45
C TRP A 79 -5.72 14.68 -19.56
N MET A 80 -6.90 14.98 -20.09
CA MET A 80 -8.11 14.96 -19.25
C MET A 80 -8.53 13.54 -18.86
N SER A 81 -8.40 12.56 -19.76
CA SER A 81 -8.65 11.15 -19.40
C SER A 81 -7.71 10.68 -18.28
N LEU A 82 -6.42 11.03 -18.34
CA LEU A 82 -5.42 10.73 -17.33
C LEU A 82 -5.80 11.39 -16.00
N PHE A 83 -6.19 12.67 -16.03
CA PHE A 83 -6.65 13.41 -14.86
C PHE A 83 -7.86 12.74 -14.19
N TRP A 84 -8.90 12.41 -14.95
CA TRP A 84 -10.09 11.78 -14.38
C TRP A 84 -9.79 10.39 -13.85
N THR A 85 -8.96 9.62 -14.57
CA THR A 85 -8.53 8.29 -14.13
C THR A 85 -7.82 8.35 -12.77
N GLN A 86 -6.84 9.26 -12.58
CA GLN A 86 -6.13 9.35 -11.30
C GLN A 86 -7.05 9.83 -10.17
N ILE A 87 -7.93 10.80 -10.41
CA ILE A 87 -8.87 11.28 -9.39
C ILE A 87 -9.79 10.13 -8.97
N THR A 88 -10.39 9.42 -9.92
CA THR A 88 -11.26 8.28 -9.62
C THR A 88 -10.53 7.19 -8.83
N LEU A 89 -9.33 6.78 -9.26
CA LEU A 89 -8.57 5.72 -8.59
C LEU A 89 -8.14 6.13 -7.17
N ILE A 90 -7.66 7.36 -6.98
CA ILE A 90 -7.27 7.87 -5.66
C ILE A 90 -8.48 7.94 -4.73
N THR A 91 -9.59 8.50 -5.21
CA THR A 91 -10.83 8.59 -4.44
C THR A 91 -11.36 7.21 -4.07
N MET A 92 -11.40 6.25 -5.00
CA MET A 92 -11.78 4.87 -4.71
C MET A 92 -10.84 4.22 -3.69
N GLY A 93 -9.52 4.42 -3.85
CA GLY A 93 -8.52 3.93 -2.90
C GLY A 93 -8.75 4.47 -1.49
N LEU A 94 -9.13 5.74 -1.36
CA LEU A 94 -9.44 6.36 -0.07
C LEU A 94 -10.76 5.84 0.52
N ILE A 95 -11.83 5.80 -0.29
CA ILE A 95 -13.16 5.36 0.15
C ILE A 95 -13.16 3.87 0.55
N ILE A 96 -12.35 3.03 -0.11
CA ILE A 96 -12.25 1.61 0.21
C ILE A 96 -11.20 1.38 1.31
N GLY A 97 -10.03 1.98 1.14
CA GLY A 97 -8.87 1.73 2.00
C GLY A 97 -9.05 2.24 3.42
N VAL A 98 -9.63 3.43 3.62
CA VAL A 98 -9.83 3.99 4.97
C VAL A 98 -10.78 3.13 5.81
N PRO A 99 -11.99 2.78 5.34
CA PRO A 99 -12.86 1.87 6.07
C PRO A 99 -12.26 0.48 6.23
N TRP A 100 -11.56 -0.04 5.22
CA TRP A 100 -10.91 -1.35 5.31
C TRP A 100 -9.93 -1.40 6.48
N VAL A 101 -9.02 -0.43 6.57
CA VAL A 101 -8.04 -0.33 7.66
C VAL A 101 -8.73 -0.10 9.00
N TRP A 102 -9.78 0.73 9.03
CA TRP A 102 -10.55 1.01 10.26
C TRP A 102 -11.23 -0.23 10.81
N PHE A 103 -11.86 -1.04 9.95
CA PHE A 103 -12.57 -2.25 10.38
C PHE A 103 -11.63 -3.43 10.63
N SER A 104 -10.47 -3.48 9.96
CA SER A 104 -9.45 -4.51 10.20
C SER A 104 -8.57 -4.23 11.43
N ARG A 105 -8.76 -3.10 12.11
CA ARG A 105 -8.00 -2.78 13.33
C ARG A 105 -8.18 -3.88 14.39
N PRO A 106 -7.15 -4.17 15.20
CA PRO A 106 -7.33 -5.02 16.38
C PRO A 106 -8.43 -4.46 17.28
N LYS A 107 -9.33 -5.33 17.72
CA LYS A 107 -10.30 -5.01 18.77
C LYS A 107 -9.72 -5.62 20.05
N ASP A 108 -9.10 -4.79 20.87
CA ASP A 108 -8.79 -5.22 22.25
C ASP A 108 -10.11 -5.46 23.01
N PRO A 109 -10.18 -6.44 23.92
CA PRO A 109 -11.18 -6.46 24.99
C PRO A 109 -10.94 -5.34 26.01
#